data_AF-A0A2S6R773-F1
#
_entry.id   AF-A0A2S6R773-F1
#
_cell.length_a   1.000
_cell.length_b   1.000
_cell.length_c   1.000
_cell.angle_alpha   90.00
_cell.angle_beta   90.00
_cell.angle_gamma   90.00
#
_symmetry.space_group_name_H-M   'P 1'
#
loop_
_entity.id
_entity.type
_entity.pdbx_description
1 polymer ?
#
loop_
_entity_poly.entity_id
_entity_poly.type
_entity_poly.pdbx_seq_one_letter_code
_entity_poly.pdbx_strand_id
1 'polypeptide(L)'
;MIYHRPIFRTLGDTALNVEFGDETSIALNFRILALDITLRAHPPKGLVETNPQVRTLGIVFNPLVTKRDKIIGTLTEMIESRNSRSG
;
A
#
# COMPACT_ATOMS: atom_id res chain seq x y z
N MET A 1 8.87 1.16 -15.45
CA MET A 1 7.79 0.26 -15.86
C MET A 1 6.69 0.23 -14.80
N ILE A 2 5.43 0.25 -15.25
CA ILE A 2 4.25 0.09 -14.37
C ILE A 2 3.91 -1.40 -14.25
N TYR A 3 3.63 -1.85 -13.02
CA TYR A 3 3.28 -3.25 -12.75
C TYR A 3 1.77 -3.50 -12.93
N HIS A 4 1.42 -4.71 -13.36
CA HIS A 4 0.04 -5.16 -13.43
C HIS A 4 -0.59 -5.36 -12.04
N ARG A 5 0.21 -5.84 -11.07
CA ARG A 5 -0.18 -5.99 -9.66
C ARG A 5 0.80 -5.25 -8.76
N PRO A 6 0.36 -4.72 -7.60
CA PRO A 6 1.29 -4.14 -6.65
C PRO A 6 2.29 -5.18 -6.16
N ILE A 7 3.52 -4.75 -5.94
CA ILE A 7 4.55 -5.56 -5.29
C ILE A 7 4.68 -5.08 -3.85
N PHE A 8 4.66 -6.03 -2.91
CA PHE A 8 4.87 -5.76 -1.49
C PHE A 8 6.30 -6.16 -1.10
N ARG A 9 7.13 -5.18 -0.72
CA ARG A 9 8.52 -5.42 -0.31
C ARG A 9 8.69 -5.36 1.19
N THR A 10 9.61 -6.16 1.73
CA THR A 10 9.96 -6.11 3.15
C THR A 10 10.73 -4.84 3.47
N LEU A 11 10.37 -4.20 4.58
CA LEU A 11 11.07 -3.05 5.13
C LEU A 11 11.23 -3.29 6.64
N GLY A 12 12.21 -4.12 7.00
CA GLY A 12 12.34 -4.61 8.37
C GLY A 12 11.17 -5.51 8.82
N ASP A 13 11.06 -5.71 10.14
CA ASP A 13 10.16 -6.71 10.72
C ASP A 13 8.70 -6.24 10.82
N THR A 14 8.49 -4.95 11.02
CA THR A 14 7.17 -4.33 11.29
C THR A 14 6.73 -3.36 10.20
N ALA A 15 7.42 -3.37 9.05
CA ALA A 15 7.04 -2.53 7.93
C ALA A 15 7.21 -3.19 6.56
N LEU A 16 6.53 -2.61 5.58
CA LEU A 16 6.58 -3.01 4.19
C LEU A 16 6.38 -1.81 3.26
N ASN A 17 6.87 -1.93 2.03
CA ASN A 17 6.58 -0.98 0.97
C ASN A 17 5.58 -1.57 -0.02
N VAL A 18 4.65 -0.74 -0.49
CA VAL A 18 3.80 -1.03 -1.64
C VAL A 18 4.37 -0.31 -2.87
N GLU A 19 4.58 -1.02 -3.96
CA GLU A 19 5.09 -0.49 -5.23
C GLU A 19 4.13 -0.77 -6.37
N PHE A 20 3.87 0.23 -7.21
CA PHE A 20 3.09 0.09 -8.44
C PHE A 20 3.93 0.13 -9.72
N GLY A 21 5.23 0.39 -9.59
CA GLY A 21 6.20 0.46 -10.68
C GLY A 21 7.59 0.81 -10.14
N ASP A 22 8.60 0.75 -11.00
CA ASP A 22 10.01 1.05 -10.67
C ASP A 22 10.50 2.41 -11.19
N GLU A 23 9.68 3.12 -11.96
CA GLU A 23 10.03 4.43 -12.52
C GLU A 23 9.53 5.58 -11.64
N THR A 24 10.15 6.75 -11.79
CA THR A 24 9.61 8.00 -11.27
C THR A 24 8.63 8.57 -12.29
N SER A 25 7.34 8.46 -12.02
CA SER A 25 6.30 9.05 -12.88
C SER A 25 5.15 9.65 -12.07
N ILE A 26 4.54 10.70 -12.63
CA ILE A 26 3.41 11.40 -12.02
C ILE A 26 2.24 10.43 -11.78
N ALA A 27 1.99 9.50 -12.71
CA ALA A 27 0.94 8.50 -12.59
C ALA A 27 1.15 7.57 -11.38
N LEU A 28 2.39 7.15 -11.11
CA LEU A 28 2.70 6.33 -9.93
C LEU A 28 2.53 7.12 -8.63
N ASN A 29 2.97 8.38 -8.60
CA ASN A 29 2.77 9.25 -7.44
C ASN A 29 1.28 9.40 -7.10
N PHE A 30 0.42 9.66 -8.09
CA PHE A 30 -1.03 9.73 -7.87
C PHE A 30 -1.62 8.42 -7.34
N ARG A 31 -1.13 7.25 -7.81
CA ARG A 31 -1.56 5.95 -7.26
C ARG A 31 -1.16 5.79 -5.80
N ILE A 32 0.05 6.22 -5.42
CA ILE A 32 0.54 6.21 -4.04
C ILE A 32 -0.31 7.13 -3.16
N LEU A 33 -0.48 8.39 -3.55
CA LEU A 33 -1.27 9.37 -2.78
C LEU A 33 -2.72 8.91 -2.60
N ALA A 34 -3.32 8.33 -3.63
CA ALA A 34 -4.69 7.86 -3.55
C ALA A 34 -4.84 6.63 -2.64
N LEU A 35 -3.85 5.72 -2.61
CA LEU A 35 -3.83 4.63 -1.64
C LEU A 35 -3.65 5.18 -0.22
N ASP A 36 -2.72 6.11 0.00
CA ASP A 36 -2.48 6.75 1.29
C ASP A 36 -3.74 7.40 1.87
N ILE A 37 -4.46 8.18 1.06
CA ILE A 37 -5.74 8.79 1.44
C ILE A 37 -6.77 7.72 1.84
N THR A 38 -6.85 6.63 1.07
CA THR A 38 -7.81 5.54 1.34
C THR A 38 -7.49 4.85 2.66
N LEU A 39 -6.21 4.57 2.94
CA LEU A 39 -5.77 3.93 4.18
C LEU A 39 -5.95 4.83 5.39
N ARG A 40 -5.77 6.14 5.25
CA ARG A 40 -6.04 7.10 6.33
C ARG A 40 -7.54 7.21 6.64
N ALA A 41 -8.39 7.16 5.62
CA ALA A 41 -9.84 7.17 5.81
C ALA A 41 -10.39 5.85 6.36
N HIS A 42 -9.78 4.72 5.99
CA HIS A 42 -10.23 3.37 6.37
C HIS A 42 -9.03 2.51 6.78
N PRO A 43 -8.42 2.77 7.95
CA PRO A 43 -7.18 2.09 8.36
C PRO A 43 -7.42 0.59 8.57
N PRO A 44 -6.63 -0.28 7.91
CA PRO A 44 -6.62 -1.70 8.20
C PRO A 44 -6.26 -1.96 9.66
N LYS A 45 -6.80 -3.05 10.22
CA LYS A 45 -6.49 -3.46 11.59
C LYS A 45 -4.97 -3.64 11.78
N GLY A 46 -4.42 -2.89 12.74
CA GLY A 46 -3.00 -2.95 13.08
C GLY A 46 -2.10 -2.03 12.25
N LEU A 47 -2.64 -1.24 11.32
CA LEU A 47 -1.90 -0.14 10.68
C LEU A 47 -1.51 0.90 11.75
N VAL A 48 -0.24 1.31 11.76
CA VAL A 48 0.30 2.33 12.66
C VAL A 48 0.55 3.63 11.91
N GLU A 49 1.20 3.56 10.75
CA GLU A 49 1.58 4.73 9.97
C GLU A 49 1.64 4.40 8.47
N THR A 50 1.35 5.42 7.66
CA THR A 50 1.63 5.44 6.22
C THR A 50 2.63 6.55 5.87
N ASN A 51 3.65 6.23 5.08
CA ASN A 51 4.68 7.15 4.63
C ASN A 51 4.73 7.20 3.08
N PRO A 52 4.02 8.13 2.43
CA PRO A 52 3.99 8.23 0.97
C PRO A 52 5.30 8.81 0.43
N GLN A 53 5.84 8.15 -0.58
CA GLN A 53 7.00 8.58 -1.36
C GLN A 53 6.61 8.63 -2.84
N VAL A 54 7.51 9.11 -3.70
CA VAL A 54 7.20 9.35 -5.13
C VAL A 54 6.65 8.12 -5.87
N ARG A 55 7.08 6.90 -5.52
CA ARG A 55 6.66 5.64 -6.19
C ARG A 55 6.37 4.48 -5.24
N THR A 56 6.46 4.72 -3.95
CA THR A 56 6.42 3.72 -2.87
C THR A 56 5.54 4.25 -1.74
N LEU A 57 4.79 3.37 -1.10
CA LEU A 57 4.09 3.69 0.14
C LEU A 57 4.64 2.83 1.25
N GLY A 58 5.33 3.44 2.21
CA GLY A 58 5.74 2.78 3.43
C GLY A 58 4.54 2.54 4.34
N ILE A 59 4.43 1.31 4.85
CA ILE A 59 3.38 0.87 5.76
C ILE A 59 4.06 0.33 7.02
N VAL A 60 3.78 0.94 8.15
CA VAL A 60 4.21 0.45 9.47
C VAL A 60 3.01 -0.18 10.16
N PHE A 61 3.21 -1.35 10.78
CA PHE A 61 2.15 -2.07 11.46
C PHE A 61 2.56 -2.61 12.83
N ASN A 62 1.57 -2.81 13.70
CA ASN A 62 1.78 -3.39 15.02
C ASN A 62 1.72 -4.93 14.94
N PRO A 63 2.85 -5.65 15.15
CA PRO A 63 2.92 -7.11 15.01
C PRO A 63 2.17 -7.88 16.12
N LEU A 64 1.74 -7.19 17.19
CA LEU A 64 0.89 -7.74 18.24
C LEU A 64 -0.61 -7.69 17.88
N VAL A 65 -0.99 -6.86 16.89
CA VAL A 65 -2.38 -6.68 16.45
C VAL A 65 -2.67 -7.41 15.14
N THR A 66 -1.68 -7.48 14.23
CA THR A 66 -1.80 -8.12 12.93
C THR A 66 -0.48 -8.75 12.49
N LYS A 67 -0.54 -9.56 11.42
CA LYS A 67 0.63 -10.17 10.78
C LYS A 67 0.80 -9.61 9.38
N ARG A 68 2.02 -9.72 8.86
CA ARG A 68 2.42 -9.16 7.56
C ARG A 68 1.54 -9.64 6.42
N ASP A 69 1.29 -10.96 6.36
CA ASP A 69 0.42 -11.61 5.37
C ASP A 69 -1.02 -11.10 5.44
N LYS A 70 -1.55 -10.89 6.65
CA LYS A 70 -2.90 -10.34 6.85
C LYS A 70 -3.01 -8.91 6.35
N ILE A 71 -2.03 -8.05 6.66
CA ILE A 71 -2.02 -6.69 6.10
C ILE A 71 -1.91 -6.72 4.58
N ILE A 72 -1.02 -7.54 4.01
CA ILE A 72 -0.88 -7.65 2.56
C ILE A 72 -2.19 -8.09 1.91
N GLY A 73 -2.90 -9.06 2.50
CA GLY A 73 -4.22 -9.49 2.04
C GLY A 73 -5.24 -8.35 2.05
N THR A 74 -5.39 -7.65 3.18
CA THR A 74 -6.32 -6.51 3.27
C THR A 74 -5.97 -5.39 2.29
N LEU A 75 -4.69 -5.04 2.15
CA LEU A 75 -4.24 -4.03 1.19
C LEU A 75 -4.55 -4.45 -0.25
N THR A 76 -4.38 -5.73 -0.58
CA THR A 76 -4.68 -6.27 -1.91
C THR A 76 -6.17 -6.14 -2.21
N GLU A 77 -7.05 -6.55 -1.29
CA GLU A 77 -8.51 -6.43 -1.44
C GLU A 77 -8.95 -4.96 -1.61
N MET A 78 -8.37 -4.04 -0.83
CA MET A 78 -8.66 -2.61 -0.94
C MET A 78 -8.22 -2.03 -2.29
N ILE A 79 -7.06 -2.45 -2.81
CA ILE A 79 -6.57 -2.02 -4.12
C ILE A 79 -7.45 -2.58 -5.25
N GLU A 80 -7.85 -3.84 -5.17
CA GLU A 80 -8.68 -4.50 -6.19
C GLU A 80 -10.12 -3.94 -6.22
N SER A 81 -10.74 -3.75 -5.06
CA SER A 81 -12.09 -3.18 -4.96
C SER A 81 -12.19 -1.75 -5.51
N ARG A 82 -11.09 -1.00 -5.50
CA ARG A 82 -11.02 0.34 -6.09
C ARG A 82 -10.94 0.29 -7.63
N ASN A 83 -10.22 -0.68 -8.18
CA ASN A 83 -10.13 -0.87 -9.64
C ASN A 83 -11.50 -1.24 -10.23
N SER A 84 -12.31 -2.05 -9.53
CA SER A 84 -13.65 -2.44 -9.97
C SER A 84 -14.70 -1.32 -9.91
N ARG A 85 -14.43 -0.24 -9.17
CA ARG A 85 -15.33 0.94 -9.05
C ARG A 85 -14.98 2.06 -10.03
N SER A 86 -13.88 1.92 -10.75
CA SER A 86 -13.38 2.91 -11.72
C SER A 86 -13.64 2.48 -13.17
N GLY A 87 -14.47 1.45 -13.37
CA GLY A 87 -14.92 0.94 -14.67
C GLY A 87 -16.37 1.32 -14.95
#